data_AF-A0A150UWI9-F1
#
_entry.id   AF-A0A150UWI9-F1
#
_cell.length_a   1.000
_cell.length_b   1.000
_cell.length_c   1.000
_cell.angle_alpha   90.00
_cell.angle_beta   90.00
_cell.angle_gamma   90.00
#
_symmetry.space_group_name_H-M   'P 1'
#
loop_
_entity.id
_entity.type
_entity.pdbx_description
1 polymer ?
#
loop_
_entity_poly.entity_id
_entity_poly.type
_entity_poly.pdbx_seq_one_letter_code
_entity_poly.pdbx_strand_id
1 'polypeptide(L)'
;MDIFRPFLSQRLSLQTFASRTSTPDAIFDASLNQLRRLVLVYRSTQKAAAYHVCWTTGIVYVAHAMLARHETDKEWKFYFLACIYALQDLYISFRLFSAIIQGLLTMAVRDGCMTGHEARSIRKSLQERGGHHQTDNAVKASFMIDMDLAIRNKIEDAKVEKLAEKFDEMVAFDDLVSTDGDQPSVSRSA
;
A
#
# COMPACT_ATOMS: atom_id res chain seq x y z
N MET A 1 -3.19 -0.33 17.44
CA MET A 1 -2.25 0.37 16.53
C MET A 1 -2.51 1.87 16.53
N ASP A 2 -3.71 2.33 16.15
CA ASP A 2 -3.96 3.78 15.98
C ASP A 2 -3.94 4.61 17.27
N ILE A 3 -4.30 4.01 18.41
CA ILE A 3 -4.23 4.68 19.71
C ILE A 3 -2.82 5.22 20.00
N PHE A 4 -1.77 4.53 19.53
CA PHE A 4 -0.39 4.93 19.75
C PHE A 4 0.21 5.75 18.60
N ARG A 5 -0.46 5.80 17.43
CA ARG A 5 0.07 6.44 16.21
C ARG A 5 0.39 7.95 16.38
N PRO A 6 -0.44 8.76 17.08
CA PRO A 6 -0.11 10.18 17.34
C PRO A 6 1.13 10.39 18.22
N PHE A 7 1.53 9.35 18.96
CA PHE A 7 2.60 9.41 19.96
C PHE A 7 3.92 8.79 19.45
N LEU A 8 3.94 8.31 18.21
CA LEU A 8 5.16 7.79 17.59
C LEU A 8 6.21 8.90 17.55
N SER A 9 7.48 8.55 17.79
CA SER A 9 8.60 9.50 17.91
C SER A 9 8.55 10.48 19.11
N GLN A 10 7.52 10.41 19.96
CA GLN A 10 7.51 11.18 21.21
C GLN A 10 8.27 10.41 22.30
N ARG A 11 9.09 11.11 23.09
CA ARG A 11 9.79 10.53 24.25
C ARG A 11 8.83 10.35 25.44
N LEU A 12 7.80 9.53 25.25
CA LEU A 12 6.81 9.19 26.28
C LEU A 12 7.09 7.80 26.86
N SER A 13 6.97 7.69 28.18
CA SER A 13 6.99 6.42 28.90
C SER A 13 5.59 6.14 29.43
N LEU A 14 5.09 4.93 29.21
CA LEU A 14 3.77 4.50 29.67
C LEU A 14 3.89 3.99 31.11
N GLN A 15 3.73 4.90 32.07
CA GLN A 15 3.99 4.65 33.49
C GLN A 15 3.13 3.55 34.13
N THR A 16 1.98 3.21 33.52
CA THR A 16 1.09 2.15 34.01
C THR A 16 1.60 0.74 33.68
N PHE A 17 2.58 0.60 32.78
CA PHE A 17 3.15 -0.70 32.40
C PHE A 17 4.40 -1.01 33.21
N ALA A 18 4.56 -2.28 33.59
CA ALA A 18 5.68 -2.73 34.44
C ALA A 18 7.05 -2.69 33.74
N SER A 19 7.10 -2.57 32.41
CA SER A 19 8.36 -2.58 31.66
C SER A 19 8.94 -1.17 31.49
N ARG A 20 10.24 -1.04 31.73
CA ARG A 20 11.00 0.19 31.46
C ARG A 20 11.12 0.52 29.97
N THR A 21 10.80 -0.42 29.08
CA THR A 21 10.77 -0.25 27.62
C THR A 21 9.36 0.00 27.08
N SER A 22 8.36 0.23 27.93
CA SER A 22 6.98 0.52 27.53
C SER A 22 6.84 1.94 26.96
N THR A 23 7.38 2.14 25.75
CA THR A 23 7.14 3.34 24.92
C THR A 23 6.02 3.06 23.91
N PRO A 24 5.33 4.10 23.41
CA PRO A 24 4.37 3.96 22.32
C PRO A 24 4.96 3.24 21.10
N ASP A 25 6.19 3.56 20.71
CA ASP A 25 6.90 2.90 19.59
C ASP A 25 7.10 1.41 19.85
N ALA A 26 7.54 1.01 21.05
CA ALA A 26 7.73 -0.40 21.38
C ALA A 26 6.43 -1.21 21.33
N ILE A 27 5.31 -0.61 21.78
CA ILE A 27 3.99 -1.26 21.71
C ILE A 27 3.51 -1.34 20.26
N PHE A 28 3.68 -0.28 19.48
CA PHE A 28 3.34 -0.27 18.06
C PHE A 28 4.12 -1.34 17.30
N ASP A 29 5.43 -1.46 17.55
CA ASP A 29 6.31 -2.43 16.90
C ASP A 29 5.94 -3.86 17.27
N ALA A 30 5.70 -4.12 18.57
CA ALA A 30 5.24 -5.43 19.01
C ALA A 30 3.90 -5.81 18.37
N SER A 31 2.96 -4.87 18.31
CA SER A 31 1.65 -5.08 17.70
C SER A 31 1.74 -5.29 16.18
N LEU A 32 2.61 -4.54 15.49
CA LEU A 32 2.88 -4.71 14.06
C LEU A 32 3.48 -6.08 13.76
N ASN A 33 4.45 -6.52 14.57
CA ASN A 33 5.08 -7.82 14.45
C ASN A 33 4.08 -8.97 14.64
N GLN A 34 3.16 -8.83 15.60
CA GLN A 34 2.07 -9.80 15.78
C GLN A 34 1.11 -9.80 14.58
N LEU A 35 0.72 -8.62 14.10
CA LEU A 35 -0.23 -8.48 12.99
C LEU A 35 0.34 -9.04 11.67
N ARG A 36 1.58 -8.71 11.32
CA ARG A 36 2.22 -9.23 10.09
C ARG A 36 2.36 -10.75 10.13
N ARG A 37 2.68 -11.33 11.30
CA ARG A 37 2.71 -12.79 11.48
C ARG A 37 1.33 -13.39 11.30
N LEU A 38 0.29 -12.79 11.89
CA LEU A 38 -1.08 -13.27 11.78
C LEU A 38 -1.58 -13.25 10.32
N VAL A 39 -1.32 -12.16 9.60
CA VAL A 39 -1.61 -12.00 8.16
C VAL A 39 -0.96 -13.12 7.35
N LEU A 40 0.33 -13.40 7.57
CA LEU A 40 1.03 -14.48 6.87
C LEU A 40 0.49 -15.86 7.22
N VAL A 41 0.29 -16.16 8.51
CA VAL A 41 -0.19 -17.47 8.95
C VAL A 41 -1.60 -17.73 8.41
N TYR A 42 -2.50 -16.74 8.49
CA TYR A 42 -3.86 -16.88 7.97
C TYR A 42 -3.84 -17.16 6.47
N ARG A 43 -3.08 -16.37 5.70
CA ARG A 43 -2.95 -16.55 4.26
C ARG A 43 -2.38 -17.92 3.88
N SER A 44 -1.37 -18.39 4.60
CA SER A 44 -0.68 -19.65 4.29
C SER A 44 -1.45 -20.89 4.74
N THR A 45 -2.35 -20.77 5.73
CA THR A 45 -3.05 -21.92 6.32
C THR A 45 -4.51 -22.05 5.89
N GLN A 46 -5.15 -20.94 5.48
CA GLN A 46 -6.58 -20.92 5.18
C GLN A 46 -6.82 -20.59 3.71
N LYS A 47 -7.41 -21.53 2.96
CA LYS A 47 -7.88 -21.27 1.59
C LYS A 47 -8.90 -20.12 1.53
N ALA A 48 -9.66 -19.95 2.61
CA ALA A 48 -10.60 -18.86 2.82
C ALA A 48 -9.97 -17.46 2.71
N ALA A 49 -8.66 -17.33 2.93
CA ALA A 49 -7.97 -16.06 2.85
C ALA A 49 -8.12 -15.37 1.48
N ALA A 50 -8.28 -16.15 0.40
CA ALA A 50 -8.44 -15.61 -0.96
C ALA A 50 -9.81 -14.93 -1.22
N TYR A 51 -10.82 -15.15 -0.37
CA TYR A 51 -12.18 -14.63 -0.60
C TYR A 51 -12.88 -14.02 0.64
N HIS A 52 -12.28 -14.09 1.84
CA HIS A 52 -12.82 -13.42 3.03
C HIS A 52 -12.29 -11.99 3.17
N VAL A 53 -13.19 -11.02 3.31
CA VAL A 53 -12.85 -9.58 3.41
C VAL A 53 -12.45 -9.16 4.83
N CYS A 54 -12.82 -9.91 5.88
CA CYS A 54 -12.71 -9.45 7.27
C CYS A 54 -11.26 -9.18 7.77
N TRP A 55 -10.25 -9.78 7.15
CA TRP A 55 -8.84 -9.61 7.53
C TRP A 55 -8.11 -8.52 6.73
N THR A 56 -8.81 -7.88 5.77
CA THR A 56 -8.24 -6.87 4.86
C THR A 56 -7.73 -5.63 5.57
N THR A 57 -8.39 -5.22 6.65
CA THR A 57 -7.89 -4.16 7.52
C THR A 57 -6.49 -4.50 8.03
N GLY A 58 -6.27 -5.73 8.48
CA GLY A 58 -4.93 -6.18 8.91
C GLY A 58 -3.88 -6.06 7.80
N ILE A 59 -4.24 -6.45 6.57
CA ILE A 59 -3.37 -6.34 5.39
C ILE A 59 -2.99 -4.88 5.11
N VAL A 60 -3.98 -3.98 5.08
CA VAL A 60 -3.77 -2.55 4.80
C VAL A 60 -2.86 -1.91 5.85
N TYR A 61 -3.07 -2.22 7.14
CA TYR A 61 -2.24 -1.71 8.21
C TYR A 61 -0.79 -2.18 8.11
N VAL A 62 -0.58 -3.47 7.80
CA VAL A 62 0.76 -4.00 7.60
C VAL A 62 1.41 -3.35 6.38
N ALA A 63 0.72 -3.26 5.25
CA ALA A 63 1.26 -2.64 4.04
C ALA A 63 1.69 -1.18 4.27
N HIS A 64 0.81 -0.37 4.87
CA HIS A 64 1.11 1.01 5.24
C HIS A 64 2.33 1.10 6.16
N ALA A 65 2.38 0.28 7.21
CA ALA A 65 3.47 0.31 8.18
C ALA A 65 4.81 -0.15 7.58
N MET A 66 4.79 -1.09 6.63
CA MET A 66 6.01 -1.51 5.92
C MET A 66 6.53 -0.40 5.00
N LEU A 67 5.65 0.35 4.31
CA LEU A 67 6.07 1.53 3.55
C LEU A 67 6.71 2.59 4.45
N ALA A 68 6.09 2.89 5.59
CA ALA A 68 6.65 3.83 6.57
C ALA A 68 8.01 3.39 7.15
N ARG A 69 8.35 2.10 7.07
CA ARG A 69 9.58 1.51 7.63
C ARG A 69 10.59 1.08 6.58
N HIS A 70 10.41 1.47 5.32
CA HIS A 70 11.22 0.95 4.21
C HIS A 70 12.74 1.17 4.37
N GLU A 71 13.16 2.22 5.07
CA GLU A 71 14.58 2.48 5.36
C GLU A 71 15.13 1.69 6.57
N THR A 72 14.26 1.20 7.46
CA THR A 72 14.64 0.65 8.78
C THR A 72 14.42 -0.84 8.92
N ASP A 73 13.38 -1.39 8.28
CA ASP A 73 13.04 -2.81 8.36
C ASP A 73 13.49 -3.53 7.09
N LYS A 74 14.50 -4.41 7.20
CA LYS A 74 15.05 -5.14 6.04
C LYS A 74 14.04 -6.05 5.33
N GLU A 75 12.98 -6.46 6.02
CA GLU A 75 11.94 -7.35 5.48
C GLU A 75 10.75 -6.57 4.90
N TRP A 76 10.78 -5.23 4.93
CA TRP A 76 9.64 -4.39 4.53
C TRP A 76 9.07 -4.78 3.17
N LYS A 77 9.94 -4.99 2.16
CA LYS A 77 9.53 -5.26 0.78
C LYS A 77 8.84 -6.61 0.67
N PHE A 78 9.30 -7.60 1.41
CA PHE A 78 8.68 -8.93 1.47
C PHE A 78 7.26 -8.84 2.03
N TYR A 79 7.08 -8.21 3.20
CA TYR A 79 5.76 -8.09 3.83
C TYR A 79 4.82 -7.19 3.01
N PHE A 80 5.34 -6.10 2.43
CA PHE A 80 4.57 -5.22 1.56
C PHE A 80 4.04 -5.97 0.34
N LEU A 81 4.90 -6.68 -0.40
CA LEU A 81 4.47 -7.47 -1.57
C LEU A 81 3.55 -8.62 -1.16
N ALA A 82 3.78 -9.27 -0.01
CA ALA A 82 2.87 -10.28 0.51
C ALA A 82 1.45 -9.71 0.75
N CYS A 83 1.35 -8.47 1.21
CA CYS A 83 0.07 -7.76 1.35
C CYS A 83 -0.55 -7.44 -0.01
N ILE A 84 0.22 -6.90 -0.95
CA ILE A 84 -0.25 -6.61 -2.31
C ILE A 84 -0.81 -7.87 -2.99
N TYR A 85 -0.10 -8.99 -2.93
CA TYR A 85 -0.57 -10.24 -3.52
C TYR A 85 -1.83 -10.78 -2.83
N ALA A 86 -1.97 -10.62 -1.52
CA ALA A 86 -3.19 -10.99 -0.82
C ALA A 86 -4.39 -10.14 -1.28
N LEU A 87 -4.18 -8.84 -1.50
CA LEU A 87 -5.21 -7.95 -2.05
C LEU A 87 -5.53 -8.30 -3.51
N GLN A 88 -4.53 -8.73 -4.31
CA GLN A 88 -4.76 -9.20 -5.68
C GLN A 88 -5.61 -10.48 -5.72
N ASP A 89 -5.42 -11.40 -4.77
CA ASP A 89 -6.25 -12.60 -4.68
C ASP A 89 -7.71 -12.22 -4.39
N LEU A 90 -7.93 -11.28 -3.47
CA LEU A 90 -9.26 -10.76 -3.14
C LEU A 90 -9.89 -9.93 -4.28
N TYR A 91 -9.07 -9.25 -5.08
CA TYR A 91 -9.55 -8.49 -6.24
C TYR A 91 -10.32 -9.35 -7.22
N ILE A 92 -9.97 -10.63 -7.36
CA ILE A 92 -10.68 -11.58 -8.21
C ILE A 92 -12.17 -11.60 -7.85
N SER A 93 -12.53 -11.49 -6.57
CA SER A 93 -13.93 -11.48 -6.14
C SER A 93 -14.49 -10.06 -5.93
N PHE A 94 -13.64 -9.09 -5.59
CA PHE A 94 -14.09 -7.76 -5.20
C PHE A 94 -13.24 -6.67 -5.85
N ARG A 95 -13.85 -5.93 -6.78
CA ARG A 95 -13.20 -4.82 -7.52
C ARG A 95 -12.58 -3.75 -6.63
N LEU A 96 -13.12 -3.55 -5.43
CA LEU A 96 -12.67 -2.56 -4.45
C LEU A 96 -11.16 -2.63 -4.18
N PHE A 97 -10.59 -3.83 -4.17
CA PHE A 97 -9.18 -4.02 -3.86
C PHE A 97 -8.25 -3.41 -4.91
N SER A 98 -8.72 -3.12 -6.13
CA SER A 98 -7.94 -2.36 -7.11
C SER A 98 -7.57 -0.98 -6.58
N ALA A 99 -8.55 -0.25 -6.03
CA ALA A 99 -8.32 1.10 -5.52
C ALA A 99 -7.36 1.09 -4.33
N ILE A 100 -7.46 0.08 -3.45
CA ILE A 100 -6.55 -0.11 -2.31
C ILE A 100 -5.11 -0.34 -2.81
N ILE A 101 -4.94 -1.25 -3.77
CA ILE A 101 -3.62 -1.57 -4.34
C ILE A 101 -3.03 -0.32 -5.01
N GLN A 102 -3.81 0.38 -5.84
CA GLN A 102 -3.35 1.62 -6.48
C GLN A 102 -2.96 2.68 -5.45
N GLY A 103 -3.73 2.84 -4.38
CA GLY A 103 -3.39 3.77 -3.30
C GLY A 103 -2.06 3.43 -2.61
N LEU A 104 -1.82 2.14 -2.30
CA LEU A 104 -0.56 1.68 -1.73
C LEU A 104 0.62 1.85 -2.70
N LEU A 105 0.42 1.58 -3.99
CA LEU A 105 1.45 1.78 -5.01
C LEU A 105 1.77 3.25 -5.21
N THR A 106 0.78 4.14 -5.17
CA THR A 106 0.98 5.59 -5.18
C THR A 106 1.87 6.03 -4.04
N MET A 107 1.59 5.55 -2.83
CA MET A 107 2.43 5.85 -1.67
C MET A 107 3.85 5.31 -1.85
N ALA A 108 3.99 4.07 -2.32
CA ALA A 108 5.30 3.45 -2.53
C ALA A 108 6.16 4.21 -3.56
N VAL A 109 5.55 4.72 -4.64
CA VAL A 109 6.24 5.52 -5.65
C VAL A 109 6.57 6.92 -5.11
N ARG A 110 5.59 7.58 -4.48
CA ARG A 110 5.75 8.91 -3.87
C ARG A 110 6.89 8.94 -2.85
N ASP A 111 6.99 7.90 -2.04
CA ASP A 111 7.96 7.82 -0.95
C ASP A 111 9.32 7.25 -1.41
N GLY A 112 9.49 6.97 -2.71
CA GLY A 112 10.75 6.47 -3.29
C GLY A 112 11.05 4.99 -3.00
N CYS A 113 10.12 4.27 -2.36
CA CYS A 113 10.25 2.85 -2.02
C CYS A 113 10.21 1.93 -3.26
N MET A 114 9.56 2.39 -4.33
CA MET A 114 9.30 1.62 -5.54
C MET A 114 9.36 2.52 -6.77
N THR A 115 9.86 1.98 -7.88
CA THR A 115 9.84 2.71 -9.17
C THR A 115 8.45 2.71 -9.79
N GLY A 116 8.15 3.70 -10.63
CA GLY A 116 6.90 3.73 -11.41
C GLY A 116 6.74 2.47 -12.29
N HIS A 117 7.84 1.96 -12.83
CA HIS A 117 7.86 0.73 -13.63
C HIS A 117 7.42 -0.51 -12.83
N GLU A 118 7.99 -0.72 -11.63
CA GLU A 118 7.58 -1.81 -10.74
C GLU A 118 6.09 -1.71 -10.40
N ALA A 119 5.63 -0.50 -10.07
CA ALA A 119 4.22 -0.28 -9.73
C ALA A 119 3.27 -0.57 -10.91
N ARG A 120 3.65 -0.20 -12.14
CA ARG A 120 2.89 -0.54 -13.35
C ARG A 120 2.86 -2.03 -13.63
N SER A 121 3.98 -2.72 -13.42
CA SER A 121 4.03 -4.19 -13.57
C SER A 121 3.04 -4.88 -12.62
N ILE A 122 2.96 -4.41 -11.36
CA ILE A 122 1.98 -4.91 -10.39
C ILE A 122 0.54 -4.60 -10.84
N ARG A 123 0.26 -3.39 -11.33
CA ARG A 123 -1.06 -3.02 -11.87
C ARG A 123 -1.46 -3.88 -13.07
N LYS A 124 -0.55 -4.15 -13.98
CA LYS A 124 -0.81 -5.00 -15.15
C LYS A 124 -1.19 -6.42 -14.70
N SER A 125 -0.42 -7.00 -13.77
CA SER A 125 -0.73 -8.32 -13.18
C SER A 125 -2.10 -8.34 -12.48
N LEU A 126 -2.49 -7.26 -11.82
CA LEU A 126 -3.81 -7.12 -11.22
C LEU A 126 -4.92 -7.17 -12.29
N GLN A 127 -4.79 -6.40 -13.38
CA GLN A 127 -5.77 -6.37 -14.46
C GLN A 127 -5.95 -7.73 -15.14
N GLU A 128 -4.85 -8.46 -15.36
CA GLU A 128 -4.86 -9.83 -15.90
C GLU A 128 -5.65 -10.81 -15.01
N ARG A 129 -5.60 -10.63 -13.68
CA ARG A 129 -6.29 -11.51 -12.71
C ARG A 129 -7.80 -11.25 -12.59
N GLY A 130 -8.28 -10.05 -12.93
CA GLY A 130 -9.67 -9.66 -12.75
C GLY A 130 -10.30 -9.06 -14.00
N GLY A 131 -10.02 -9.65 -15.17
CA GLY A 131 -10.52 -9.18 -16.46
C GLY A 131 -12.04 -9.06 -16.57
N HIS A 132 -12.81 -9.67 -15.66
CA HIS A 132 -14.27 -9.54 -15.59
C HIS A 132 -14.76 -8.28 -14.88
N HIS A 133 -13.89 -7.52 -14.21
CA HIS A 133 -14.22 -6.25 -13.53
C HIS A 133 -14.25 -5.03 -14.47
N GLN A 134 -14.21 -5.26 -15.80
CA GLN A 134 -14.36 -4.25 -16.86
C GLN A 134 -15.74 -3.60 -16.80
N THR A 135 -15.88 -2.61 -15.92
CA THR A 135 -17.08 -1.79 -15.77
C THR A 135 -16.63 -0.34 -15.56
N ASP A 136 -17.24 0.58 -16.29
CA ASP A 136 -16.86 2.01 -16.34
C ASP A 136 -17.13 2.79 -15.03
N ASN A 137 -17.78 2.18 -14.05
CA ASN A 137 -18.10 2.88 -12.80
C ASN A 137 -16.86 2.99 -11.92
N ALA A 138 -16.47 4.19 -11.50
CA ALA A 138 -15.41 4.35 -10.51
C ALA A 138 -15.74 3.60 -9.20
N VAL A 139 -14.75 2.95 -8.59
CA VAL A 139 -14.91 2.35 -7.27
C VAL A 139 -15.01 3.48 -6.25
N LYS A 140 -16.13 3.56 -5.53
CA LYS A 140 -16.28 4.47 -4.39
C LYS A 140 -15.79 3.79 -3.11
N ALA A 141 -14.63 4.21 -2.63
CA ALA A 141 -13.88 3.71 -1.49
C ALA A 141 -13.48 4.87 -0.56
N SER A 142 -14.43 5.36 0.25
CA SER A 142 -14.23 6.59 1.02
C SER A 142 -13.45 6.42 2.34
N PHE A 143 -12.71 5.32 2.51
CA PHE A 143 -11.86 5.10 3.68
C PHE A 143 -10.42 5.58 3.45
N MET A 144 -9.71 5.80 4.54
CA MET A 144 -8.33 6.29 4.54
C MET A 144 -7.37 5.11 4.42
N ILE A 145 -6.31 5.29 3.64
CA ILE A 145 -5.22 4.32 3.53
C ILE A 145 -3.88 4.92 3.93
N ASP A 146 -3.67 6.21 3.74
CA ASP A 146 -2.53 6.95 4.29
C ASP A 146 -2.89 7.48 5.69
N MET A 147 -2.62 6.67 6.71
CA MET A 147 -3.02 6.93 8.09
C MET A 147 -2.22 8.09 8.70
N ASP A 148 -0.98 8.29 8.25
CA ASP A 148 -0.13 9.38 8.73
C ASP A 148 -0.55 10.73 8.12
N LEU A 149 -1.03 10.73 6.88
CA LEU A 149 -1.61 11.91 6.26
C LEU A 149 -2.98 12.27 6.87
N ALA A 150 -3.79 11.27 7.21
CA ALA A 150 -5.07 11.46 7.90
C ALA A 150 -4.90 12.16 9.25
N ILE A 151 -3.90 11.75 10.06
CA ILE A 151 -3.59 12.37 11.36
C ILE A 151 -3.16 13.84 11.20
N ARG A 152 -2.54 14.19 10.07
CA ARG A 152 -2.08 15.56 9.77
C ARG A 152 -3.20 16.48 9.24
N ASN A 153 -4.47 16.15 9.51
CA ASN A 153 -5.67 16.88 9.07
C ASN A 153 -5.83 17.02 7.54
N LYS A 154 -5.20 16.12 6.76
CA LYS A 154 -5.35 16.04 5.30
C LYS A 154 -6.17 14.81 4.91
N ILE A 155 -7.37 14.72 5.47
CA ILE A 155 -8.25 13.55 5.37
C ILE A 155 -8.59 13.23 3.91
N GLU A 156 -8.87 14.24 3.09
CA GLU A 156 -9.21 14.04 1.67
C GLU A 156 -8.06 13.43 0.88
N ASP A 157 -6.83 13.90 1.08
CA ASP A 157 -5.64 13.35 0.41
C ASP A 157 -5.26 11.95 0.90
N ALA A 158 -5.73 11.55 2.09
CA ALA A 158 -5.48 10.25 2.69
C ALA A 158 -6.43 9.15 2.20
N LYS A 159 -7.49 9.51 1.48
CA LYS A 159 -8.50 8.58 0.97
C LYS A 159 -7.94 7.71 -0.16
N VAL A 160 -8.44 6.47 -0.20
CA VAL A 160 -8.07 5.48 -1.23
C VAL A 160 -8.37 6.01 -2.63
N GLU A 161 -9.55 6.59 -2.84
CA GLU A 161 -9.96 7.16 -4.14
C GLU A 161 -8.95 8.20 -4.64
N LYS A 162 -8.54 9.14 -3.79
CA LYS A 162 -7.59 10.20 -4.16
C LYS A 162 -6.20 9.68 -4.45
N LEU A 163 -5.74 8.66 -3.73
CA LEU A 163 -4.44 8.05 -4.00
C LEU A 163 -4.49 7.17 -5.25
N ALA A 164 -5.62 6.53 -5.55
CA ALA A 164 -5.81 5.79 -6.79
C ALA A 164 -5.88 6.70 -8.02
N GLU A 165 -6.60 7.83 -7.94
CA GLU A 165 -6.61 8.87 -8.99
C GLU A 165 -5.19 9.37 -9.29
N LYS A 166 -4.42 9.71 -8.24
CA LYS A 166 -3.01 10.09 -8.37
C LYS A 166 -2.16 8.99 -9.02
N PHE A 167 -2.51 7.72 -8.82
CA PHE A 167 -1.83 6.61 -9.50
C PHE A 167 -2.05 6.65 -11.00
N ASP A 168 -3.29 6.85 -11.43
CA ASP A 168 -3.66 6.93 -12.83
C ASP A 168 -2.97 8.12 -13.53
N GLU A 169 -2.91 9.27 -12.85
CA GLU A 169 -2.17 10.45 -13.32
C GLU A 169 -0.67 10.16 -13.47
N MET A 170 -0.04 9.50 -12.49
CA MET A 170 1.38 9.14 -12.55
C MET A 170 1.69 8.18 -13.70
N VAL A 171 0.81 7.22 -13.96
CA VAL A 171 0.96 6.30 -15.09
C VAL A 171 0.81 7.04 -16.42
N ALA A 172 -0.22 7.87 -16.57
CA ALA A 172 -0.46 8.63 -17.79
C ALA A 172 0.69 9.59 -18.13
N PHE A 173 1.27 10.25 -17.12
CA PHE A 173 2.41 11.14 -17.32
C PHE A 173 3.66 10.39 -17.79
N ASP A 174 3.98 9.24 -17.19
CA ASP A 174 5.17 8.47 -17.56
C ASP A 174 5.05 7.86 -18.96
N ASP A 175 3.84 7.47 -19.38
CA ASP A 175 3.58 7.00 -20.74
C ASP A 175 3.89 8.10 -21.78
N LEU A 176 3.55 9.37 -21.49
CA LEU A 176 3.87 10.51 -22.36
C LEU A 176 5.39 10.77 -22.42
N VAL A 177 6.07 10.77 -21.27
CA VAL A 177 7.52 11.00 -21.19
C VAL A 177 8.30 9.88 -21.88
N SER A 178 7.82 8.63 -21.81
CA SER A 178 8.44 7.48 -22.48
C SER A 178 8.30 7.54 -24.00
N THR A 179 7.24 8.17 -24.54
CA THR A 179 7.02 8.29 -26.00
C THR A 179 7.80 9.43 -26.66
N ASP A 180 8.16 10.48 -25.93
CA ASP A 180 8.91 11.64 -26.48
C ASP A 180 10.43 11.41 -26.57
N GLY A 181 10.95 10.35 -25.95
CA GLY A 181 12.37 9.99 -25.98
C GLY A 181 12.84 9.28 -27.26
N ASP A 182 11.94 8.95 -28.18
CA ASP A 182 12.19 8.07 -29.33
C ASP A 182 12.04 8.81 -30.68
N GLN A 183 12.59 10.03 -30.79
CA GLN A 183 12.79 10.67 -32.09
C GLN A 183 14.01 10.07 -32.79
N PRO A 184 13.87 9.39 -33.95
CA PRO A 184 15.01 8.89 -34.69
C PRO A 184 15.80 10.08 -35.25
N SER A 185 17.08 10.15 -34.91
CA SER A 185 18.03 11.03 -35.56
C SER A 185 18.10 10.65 -37.04
N VAL A 186 17.42 11.44 -37.87
CA VAL A 186 17.55 11.37 -39.33
C VAL A 186 18.96 11.83 -39.68
N SER A 187 19.87 10.88 -39.80
CA SER A 187 21.18 11.07 -40.41
C SER A 187 20.99 11.35 -41.90
N ARG A 188 21.16 12.62 -42.28
CA ARG A 188 21.30 13.05 -43.67
C ARG A 188 22.56 12.42 -44.25
N SER A 189 22.40 11.53 -45.23
CA SER A 189 23.46 11.05 -46.10
C SER A 189 23.88 12.15 -47.08
N ALA A 190 25.18 12.44 -47.12
CA ALA A 190 25.86 13.14 -48.21
C ALA A 190 26.57 12.12 -49.10
#